data_AF-A0A9E0FHZ1-F1
#
_entry.id   AF-A0A9E0FHZ1-F1
#
_cell.length_a   1.000
_cell.length_b   1.000
_cell.length_c   1.000
_cell.angle_alpha   90.00
_cell.angle_beta   90.00
_cell.angle_gamma   90.00
#
_symmetry.space_group_name_H-M   'P 1'
#
loop_
_entity.id
_entity.type
_entity.pdbx_description
1 polymer ?
#
loop_
_entity_poly.entity_id
_entity_poly.type
_entity_poly.pdbx_seq_one_letter_code
_entity_poly.pdbx_strand_id
1 'polypeptide(L)'
;PVDNDPILAYAYILTNNKLGVPCVFQTDYFAPGNLRYKINGLMEANRRYIFGATQVDYLSRFSTPYSADFSGGFPNTSLIYQLSNSVSAREVIVAINFAGETLQVNQEINTTNIFSGDTLTNIFSETPGEYIIVGGDNKAYFEVPARSFAVWVQGDLRNELIDISTPIDTTQSLQNFAATEIHCFPNPAKDFIQVAIPKSGKYYLEIHDINGKLILKKDLELVGNGLNTIATKDFAAGIYQLQLFGKTENYYARFVID
;
A
#
# COMPACT_ATOMS: atom_id res chain seq x y z
N PRO A 1 -13.81 19.94 -7.65
CA PRO A 1 -15.06 19.25 -7.22
C PRO A 1 -14.72 18.09 -6.28
N VAL A 2 -15.43 17.95 -5.16
CA VAL A 2 -15.26 16.85 -4.19
C VAL A 2 -15.81 15.53 -4.75
N ASP A 3 -16.63 15.58 -5.80
CA ASP A 3 -17.24 14.43 -6.47
C ASP A 3 -16.23 13.41 -7.06
N ASN A 4 -14.98 13.82 -7.28
CA ASN A 4 -13.95 12.93 -7.84
C ASN A 4 -13.28 12.03 -6.79
N ASP A 5 -13.39 12.36 -5.50
CA ASP A 5 -12.67 11.68 -4.41
C ASP A 5 -13.62 11.34 -3.23
N PRO A 6 -14.67 10.50 -3.45
CA PRO A 6 -15.67 10.21 -2.42
C PRO A 6 -15.07 9.62 -1.13
N ILE A 7 -13.89 9.00 -1.23
CA ILE A 7 -13.17 8.47 -0.07
C ILE A 7 -12.83 9.55 0.97
N LEU A 8 -12.63 10.80 0.58
CA LEU A 8 -12.33 11.88 1.54
C LEU A 8 -13.55 12.21 2.40
N ALA A 9 -14.75 12.10 1.84
CA ALA A 9 -15.99 12.22 2.60
C ALA A 9 -16.18 11.03 3.54
N TYR A 10 -15.89 9.80 3.08
CA TYR A 10 -15.90 8.61 3.93
C TYR A 10 -14.90 8.71 5.08
N ALA A 11 -13.68 9.21 4.82
CA ALA A 11 -12.70 9.45 5.86
C ALA A 11 -13.30 10.32 6.97
N TYR A 12 -13.95 11.43 6.62
CA TYR A 12 -14.61 12.30 7.60
C TYR A 12 -15.75 11.61 8.37
N ILE A 13 -16.74 11.04 7.69
CA ILE A 13 -17.93 10.50 8.36
C ILE A 13 -17.65 9.19 9.14
N LEU A 14 -16.66 8.40 8.72
CA LEU A 14 -16.29 7.16 9.40
C LEU A 14 -15.30 7.39 10.53
N THR A 15 -14.58 8.51 10.57
CA THR A 15 -13.64 8.81 11.68
C THR A 15 -14.13 9.89 12.63
N ASN A 16 -15.28 10.50 12.38
CA ASN A 16 -15.91 11.44 13.31
C ASN A 16 -17.22 10.88 13.88
N ASN A 17 -17.14 10.23 15.03
CA ASN A 17 -18.30 9.61 15.69
C ASN A 17 -19.31 10.61 16.29
N LYS A 18 -19.06 11.93 16.17
CA LYS A 18 -19.96 12.99 16.63
C LYS A 18 -21.01 13.40 15.60
N LEU A 19 -20.89 12.93 14.36
CA LEU A 19 -21.78 13.29 13.26
C LEU A 19 -23.04 12.42 13.20
N GLY A 20 -23.09 11.34 13.98
CA GLY A 20 -24.17 10.35 13.96
C GLY A 20 -23.69 9.00 13.45
N VAL A 21 -24.62 8.19 12.94
CA VAL A 21 -24.33 6.86 12.40
C VAL A 21 -24.06 6.97 10.89
N PRO A 22 -22.85 6.70 10.41
CA PRO A 22 -22.52 6.81 8.99
C PRO A 22 -23.22 5.72 8.18
N CYS A 23 -23.58 6.04 6.94
CA CYS A 23 -24.12 5.10 5.97
C CYS A 23 -23.19 5.06 4.74
N VAL A 24 -22.89 3.85 4.27
CA VAL A 24 -22.03 3.63 3.12
C VAL A 24 -22.87 3.35 1.88
N PHE A 25 -22.59 4.06 0.79
CA PHE A 25 -23.28 3.82 -0.47
C PHE A 25 -22.72 2.58 -1.17
N GLN A 26 -23.62 1.67 -1.56
CA GLN A 26 -23.26 0.38 -2.12
C GLN A 26 -22.36 0.49 -3.38
N THR A 27 -22.62 1.45 -4.25
CA THR A 27 -21.89 1.66 -5.51
C THR A 27 -20.46 2.17 -5.29
N ASP A 28 -20.21 2.88 -4.20
CA ASP A 28 -18.85 3.31 -3.84
C ASP A 28 -18.06 2.14 -3.22
N TYR A 29 -18.75 1.33 -2.42
CA TYR A 29 -18.18 0.17 -1.75
C TYR A 29 -17.77 -0.93 -2.74
N PHE A 30 -18.66 -1.29 -3.66
CA PHE A 30 -18.41 -2.26 -4.72
C PHE A 30 -18.01 -1.57 -6.04
N ALA A 31 -17.91 -2.34 -7.13
CA ALA A 31 -17.64 -1.77 -8.45
C ALA A 31 -18.77 -0.81 -8.89
N PRO A 32 -18.44 0.29 -9.60
CA PRO A 32 -17.13 0.65 -10.13
C PRO A 32 -16.20 1.39 -9.15
N GLY A 33 -16.69 1.86 -7.99
CA GLY A 33 -15.89 2.66 -7.04
C GLY A 33 -14.80 1.85 -6.31
N ASN A 34 -15.12 0.60 -5.97
CA ASN A 34 -14.21 -0.38 -5.37
C ASN A 34 -13.50 0.10 -4.09
N LEU A 35 -14.14 0.98 -3.31
CA LEU A 35 -13.55 1.59 -2.12
C LEU A 35 -13.61 0.71 -0.86
N ARG A 36 -14.12 -0.52 -0.97
CA ARG A 36 -14.32 -1.43 0.19
C ARG A 36 -13.11 -1.55 1.11
N TYR A 37 -11.88 -1.58 0.61
CA TYR A 37 -10.69 -1.78 1.44
C TYR A 37 -10.41 -0.57 2.31
N LYS A 38 -10.43 0.63 1.71
CA LYS A 38 -10.28 1.89 2.46
C LYS A 38 -11.45 2.11 3.42
N ILE A 39 -12.69 1.83 3.00
CA ILE A 39 -13.88 1.93 3.85
C ILE A 39 -13.80 0.96 5.04
N ASN A 40 -13.43 -0.30 4.81
CA ASN A 40 -13.26 -1.29 5.87
C ASN A 40 -12.16 -0.88 6.84
N GLY A 41 -11.06 -0.31 6.35
CA GLY A 41 -10.00 0.20 7.22
C GLY A 41 -10.46 1.37 8.09
N LEU A 42 -11.21 2.31 7.52
CA LEU A 42 -11.81 3.41 8.27
C LEU A 42 -12.81 2.91 9.34
N MET A 43 -13.65 1.93 8.99
CA MET A 43 -14.56 1.28 9.94
C MET A 43 -13.79 0.57 11.06
N GLU A 44 -12.68 -0.08 10.73
CA GLU A 44 -11.86 -0.77 11.72
C GLU A 44 -11.11 0.20 12.64
N ALA A 45 -10.55 1.29 12.10
CA ALA A 45 -9.96 2.36 12.90
C ALA A 45 -11.01 2.98 13.83
N ASN A 46 -12.24 3.18 13.33
CA ASN A 46 -13.34 3.64 14.16
C ASN A 46 -13.60 2.69 15.33
N ARG A 47 -13.80 1.41 15.02
CA ARG A 47 -14.11 0.37 16.00
C ARG A 47 -13.03 0.22 17.06
N ARG A 48 -11.75 0.28 16.67
CA ARG A 48 -10.61 0.08 17.58
C ARG A 48 -10.30 1.30 18.43
N TYR A 49 -10.32 2.49 17.85
CA TYR A 49 -9.67 3.66 18.46
C TYR A 49 -10.59 4.86 18.69
N ILE A 50 -11.67 5.00 17.91
CA ILE A 50 -12.53 6.19 17.94
C ILE A 50 -13.85 5.90 18.68
N PHE A 51 -14.28 4.65 18.72
CA PHE A 51 -15.55 4.27 19.32
C PHE A 51 -15.69 4.82 20.74
N GLY A 52 -16.84 5.45 20.99
CA GLY A 52 -17.15 6.10 22.27
C GLY A 52 -16.41 7.40 22.58
N ALA A 53 -15.57 7.95 21.68
CA ALA A 53 -14.93 9.25 21.89
C ALA A 53 -15.96 10.32 22.29
N THR A 54 -15.71 11.00 23.41
CA THR A 54 -16.64 11.98 23.97
C THR A 54 -16.36 13.41 23.52
N GLN A 55 -15.16 13.67 23.00
CA GLN A 55 -14.70 15.00 22.59
C GLN A 55 -14.14 15.00 21.16
N VAL A 56 -14.33 16.13 20.47
CA VAL A 56 -13.70 16.42 19.18
C VAL A 56 -13.19 17.86 19.18
N ASP A 57 -11.92 18.05 18.88
CA ASP A 57 -11.27 19.34 18.67
C ASP A 57 -10.97 19.50 17.18
N TYR A 58 -11.64 20.44 16.51
CA TYR A 58 -11.34 20.75 15.11
C TYR A 58 -10.12 21.68 15.05
N LEU A 59 -8.94 21.09 14.99
CA LEU A 59 -7.65 21.78 15.07
C LEU A 59 -7.45 22.81 13.96
N SER A 60 -7.92 22.54 12.73
CA SER A 60 -7.78 23.45 11.58
C SER A 60 -9.01 24.33 11.29
N ARG A 61 -10.01 24.38 12.19
CA ARG A 61 -11.21 25.19 11.95
C ARG A 61 -10.90 26.69 11.90
N PHE A 62 -11.75 27.46 11.23
CA PHE A 62 -11.66 28.92 11.29
C PHE A 62 -11.72 29.43 12.74
N SER A 63 -10.82 30.36 13.08
CA SER A 63 -10.63 30.89 14.44
C SER A 63 -10.35 29.81 15.49
N THR A 64 -9.65 28.74 15.10
CA THR A 64 -9.09 27.76 16.03
C THR A 64 -8.09 28.43 16.99
N PRO A 65 -8.02 28.02 18.28
CA PRO A 65 -6.94 28.45 19.17
C PRO A 65 -5.61 27.72 18.90
N TYR A 66 -5.66 26.63 18.13
CA TYR A 66 -4.49 25.81 17.82
C TYR A 66 -3.71 26.42 16.66
N SER A 67 -2.42 26.69 16.87
CA SER A 67 -1.55 27.21 15.81
C SER A 67 -1.16 26.13 14.80
N ALA A 68 -0.88 26.53 13.56
CA ALA A 68 -0.49 25.63 12.48
C ALA A 68 0.53 26.29 11.56
N ASP A 69 1.69 25.65 11.39
CA ASP A 69 2.76 26.13 10.52
C ASP A 69 2.81 25.27 9.25
N PHE A 70 2.30 25.81 8.14
CA PHE A 70 2.28 25.11 6.86
C PHE A 70 3.62 25.30 6.14
N SER A 71 4.25 24.18 5.80
CA SER A 71 5.44 24.10 4.96
C SER A 71 5.11 23.59 3.53
N GLY A 72 3.91 23.04 3.35
CA GLY A 72 3.29 22.66 2.07
C GLY A 72 1.78 22.44 2.25
N GLY A 73 1.00 22.59 1.18
CA GLY A 73 -0.47 22.55 1.25
C GLY A 73 -1.08 23.87 1.75
N PHE A 74 -2.40 23.88 1.97
CA PHE A 74 -3.12 25.10 2.35
C PHE A 74 -4.10 24.90 3.53
N PRO A 75 -4.26 25.92 4.40
CA PRO A 75 -5.22 25.87 5.50
C PRO A 75 -6.68 25.72 5.04
N ASN A 76 -7.05 26.34 3.92
CA ASN A 76 -8.42 26.35 3.41
C ASN A 76 -8.82 25.08 2.63
N THR A 77 -7.89 24.16 2.43
CA THR A 77 -8.11 22.88 1.73
C THR A 77 -7.70 21.70 2.60
N SER A 78 -7.55 21.90 3.90
CA SER A 78 -7.14 20.88 4.86
C SER A 78 -8.10 20.84 6.05
N LEU A 79 -8.53 19.64 6.42
CA LEU A 79 -9.31 19.41 7.63
C LEU A 79 -8.49 18.54 8.59
N ILE A 80 -8.17 19.08 9.75
CA ILE A 80 -7.43 18.39 10.81
C ILE A 80 -8.25 18.50 12.09
N TYR A 81 -8.49 17.36 12.73
CA TYR A 81 -9.22 17.29 13.99
C TYR A 81 -8.72 16.16 14.86
N GLN A 82 -8.94 16.30 16.17
CA GLN A 82 -8.54 15.35 17.19
C GLN A 82 -9.76 14.84 17.94
N LEU A 83 -9.76 13.55 18.25
CA LEU A 83 -10.79 12.88 19.05
C LEU A 83 -10.16 12.38 20.35
N SER A 84 -10.86 12.63 21.43
CA SER A 84 -10.39 12.34 22.78
C SER A 84 -11.42 11.55 23.59
N ASN A 85 -10.95 10.92 24.66
CA ASN A 85 -11.77 10.17 25.60
C ASN A 85 -12.56 9.05 24.92
N SER A 86 -11.91 8.33 24.00
CA SER A 86 -12.45 7.11 23.40
C SER A 86 -12.42 5.94 24.38
N VAL A 87 -13.15 4.86 24.08
CA VAL A 87 -13.09 3.62 24.88
C VAL A 87 -11.68 3.03 24.89
N SER A 88 -10.91 3.27 23.83
CA SER A 88 -9.51 2.84 23.74
C SER A 88 -8.55 3.63 24.65
N ALA A 89 -9.02 4.75 25.22
CA ALA A 89 -8.23 5.74 25.95
C ALA A 89 -7.05 6.35 25.16
N ARG A 90 -7.02 6.15 23.84
CA ARG A 90 -6.03 6.74 22.93
C ARG A 90 -6.59 8.01 22.30
N GLU A 91 -5.71 8.99 22.12
CA GLU A 91 -5.97 10.15 21.28
C GLU A 91 -5.85 9.77 19.80
N VAL A 92 -6.78 10.28 18.98
CA VAL A 92 -6.79 10.04 17.53
C VAL A 92 -6.80 11.37 16.81
N ILE A 93 -5.87 11.55 15.87
CA ILE A 93 -5.78 12.74 15.02
C ILE A 93 -6.03 12.33 13.59
N VAL A 94 -6.94 13.03 12.93
CA VAL A 94 -7.30 12.77 11.53
C VAL A 94 -6.96 14.01 10.73
N ALA A 95 -6.23 13.84 9.61
CA ALA A 95 -6.05 14.87 8.62
C ALA A 95 -6.58 14.43 7.26
N ILE A 96 -7.29 15.33 6.58
CA ILE A 96 -7.85 15.12 5.25
C ILE A 96 -7.38 16.28 4.38
N ASN A 97 -6.68 15.95 3.30
CA ASN A 97 -6.14 16.91 2.34
C ASN A 97 -6.99 16.91 1.07
N PHE A 98 -7.71 18.01 0.82
CA PHE A 98 -8.53 18.21 -0.37
C PHE A 98 -7.76 18.86 -1.52
N ALA A 99 -6.52 19.30 -1.28
CA ALA A 99 -5.67 19.94 -2.29
C ALA A 99 -5.12 18.94 -3.30
N GLY A 100 -4.64 19.47 -4.43
CA GLY A 100 -3.88 18.73 -5.44
C GLY A 100 -2.38 18.62 -5.14
N GLU A 101 -1.93 19.07 -3.97
CA GLU A 101 -0.53 19.02 -3.53
C GLU A 101 -0.43 18.42 -2.12
N THR A 102 0.76 17.97 -1.74
CA THR A 102 1.02 17.39 -0.41
C THR A 102 0.84 18.44 0.68
N LEU A 103 0.07 18.09 1.70
CA LEU A 103 -0.05 18.84 2.94
C LEU A 103 1.15 18.50 3.82
N GLN A 104 1.88 19.51 4.28
CA GLN A 104 2.99 19.41 5.22
C GLN A 104 2.80 20.49 6.28
N VAL A 105 2.42 20.10 7.49
CA VAL A 105 2.02 21.06 8.53
C VAL A 105 2.52 20.63 9.90
N ASN A 106 3.10 21.57 10.65
CA ASN A 106 3.33 21.40 12.08
C ASN A 106 2.11 21.96 12.82
N GLN A 107 1.24 21.07 13.30
CA GLN A 107 -0.07 21.42 13.87
C GLN A 107 -0.02 21.30 15.39
N GLU A 108 -0.44 22.34 16.10
CA GLU A 108 -0.68 22.29 17.54
C GLU A 108 -1.89 21.40 17.83
N ILE A 109 -1.75 20.52 18.83
CA ILE A 109 -2.74 19.52 19.22
C ILE A 109 -3.21 19.77 20.65
N ASN A 110 -4.36 19.20 21.02
CA ASN A 110 -4.81 19.22 22.40
C ASN A 110 -3.98 18.24 23.24
N THR A 111 -3.14 18.75 24.14
CA THR A 111 -2.24 17.93 24.96
C THR A 111 -2.78 17.56 26.34
N THR A 112 -4.11 17.58 26.52
CA THR A 112 -4.73 17.17 27.79
C THR A 112 -4.47 15.69 28.11
N ASN A 113 -4.52 14.82 27.09
CA ASN A 113 -4.37 13.36 27.23
C ASN A 113 -3.21 12.77 26.41
N ILE A 114 -2.48 13.61 25.67
CA ILE A 114 -1.30 13.26 24.88
C ILE A 114 -0.21 14.29 25.17
N PHE A 115 1.00 13.83 25.45
CA PHE A 115 2.05 14.68 26.00
C PHE A 115 3.24 14.79 25.04
N SER A 116 4.07 15.81 25.26
CA SER A 116 5.34 15.91 24.55
C SER A 116 6.19 14.65 24.77
N GLY A 117 6.74 14.11 23.69
CA GLY A 117 7.45 12.83 23.67
C GLY A 117 6.57 11.62 23.36
N ASP A 118 5.24 11.74 23.42
CA ASP A 118 4.35 10.66 22.99
C ASP A 118 4.46 10.41 21.49
N THR A 119 4.24 9.16 21.11
CA THR A 119 4.27 8.72 19.72
C THR A 119 2.86 8.72 19.12
N LEU A 120 2.76 9.05 17.84
CA LEU A 120 1.57 8.98 17.00
C LEU A 120 1.87 8.07 15.81
N THR A 121 1.17 6.94 15.71
CA THR A 121 1.33 5.98 14.59
C THR A 121 0.26 6.23 13.55
N ASN A 122 0.62 6.42 12.28
CA ASN A 122 -0.35 6.41 11.18
C ASN A 122 -0.86 4.98 10.99
N ILE A 123 -2.12 4.73 11.35
CA ILE A 123 -2.66 3.36 11.43
C ILE A 123 -2.81 2.69 10.06
N PHE A 124 -2.78 3.47 8.98
CA PHE A 124 -2.86 2.98 7.60
C PHE A 124 -1.52 3.03 6.87
N SER A 125 -0.41 3.30 7.55
CA SER A 125 0.89 3.40 6.89
C SER A 125 1.28 2.07 6.25
N GLU A 126 1.62 2.10 4.96
CA GLU A 126 2.21 0.96 4.23
C GLU A 126 3.73 0.87 4.44
N THR A 127 4.34 1.90 5.05
CA THR A 127 5.77 1.94 5.41
C THR A 127 5.92 1.64 6.90
N PRO A 128 6.33 0.41 7.29
CA PRO A 128 6.55 0.08 8.69
C PRO A 128 7.69 0.93 9.26
N GLY A 129 7.39 1.89 10.13
CA GLY A 129 8.41 2.71 10.80
C GLY A 129 8.09 4.19 10.93
N GLU A 130 7.09 4.72 10.22
CA GLU A 130 6.69 6.12 10.38
C GLU A 130 5.78 6.29 11.60
N TYR A 131 6.36 6.81 12.68
CA TYR A 131 5.64 7.41 13.79
C TYR A 131 6.08 8.87 13.93
N ILE A 132 5.16 9.70 14.40
CA ILE A 132 5.45 11.10 14.73
C ILE A 132 5.65 11.18 16.24
N ILE A 133 6.51 12.09 16.68
CA ILE A 133 6.67 12.41 18.10
C ILE A 133 6.01 13.76 18.33
N VAL A 134 5.24 13.88 19.41
CA VAL A 134 4.70 15.17 19.85
C VAL A 134 5.83 16.05 20.37
N GLY A 135 6.03 17.20 19.73
CA GLY A 135 7.07 18.17 20.05
C GLY A 135 6.87 18.85 21.42
N GLY A 136 7.91 19.55 21.89
CA GLY A 136 7.87 20.33 23.14
C GLY A 136 7.01 21.59 23.07
N ASP A 137 6.59 21.97 21.87
CA ASP A 137 5.69 23.07 21.54
C ASP A 137 4.22 22.64 21.42
N ASN A 138 3.88 21.44 21.90
CA ASN A 138 2.56 20.80 21.73
C ASN A 138 2.16 20.59 20.26
N LYS A 139 3.13 20.54 19.33
CA LYS A 139 2.86 20.32 17.91
C LYS A 139 3.27 18.93 17.46
N ALA A 140 2.64 18.47 16.38
CA ALA A 140 3.03 17.27 15.66
C ALA A 140 3.09 17.59 14.16
N TYR A 141 4.14 17.08 13.49
CA TYR A 141 4.32 17.26 12.06
C TYR A 141 3.51 16.22 11.28
N PHE A 142 2.58 16.67 10.46
CA PHE A 142 1.74 15.82 9.62
C PHE A 142 2.06 16.01 8.14
N GLU A 143 2.25 14.90 7.45
CA GLU A 143 2.38 14.85 6.00
C GLU A 143 1.25 14.01 5.40
N VAL A 144 0.48 14.60 4.48
CA VAL A 144 -0.63 13.92 3.80
C VAL A 144 -0.54 14.19 2.30
N PRO A 145 -0.40 13.17 1.45
CA PRO A 145 -0.38 13.34 0.00
C PRO A 145 -1.61 14.10 -0.53
N ALA A 146 -1.48 14.66 -1.72
CA ALA A 146 -2.59 15.26 -2.45
C ALA A 146 -3.80 14.32 -2.51
N ARG A 147 -5.01 14.85 -2.29
CA ARG A 147 -6.27 14.07 -2.34
C ARG A 147 -6.27 12.82 -1.47
N SER A 148 -5.67 12.90 -0.29
CA SER A 148 -5.53 11.77 0.63
C SER A 148 -5.96 12.13 2.06
N PHE A 149 -5.91 11.13 2.93
CA PHE A 149 -6.16 11.26 4.36
C PHE A 149 -5.17 10.41 5.15
N ALA A 150 -5.03 10.72 6.42
CA ALA A 150 -4.28 9.92 7.38
C ALA A 150 -4.96 9.95 8.74
N VAL A 151 -4.80 8.86 9.49
CA VAL A 151 -5.35 8.69 10.84
C VAL A 151 -4.21 8.26 11.75
N TRP A 152 -3.78 9.18 12.60
CA TRP A 152 -2.76 8.92 13.61
C TRP A 152 -3.41 8.58 14.93
N VAL A 153 -2.90 7.53 15.56
CA VAL A 153 -3.38 7.06 16.85
C VAL A 153 -2.22 7.10 17.84
N GLN A 154 -2.48 7.60 19.05
CA GLN A 154 -1.49 7.67 20.12
C GLN A 154 -0.96 6.27 20.48
N GLY A 155 0.36 6.16 20.58
CA GLY A 155 1.12 4.95 20.91
C GLY A 155 1.89 4.37 19.73
N ASP A 156 2.81 3.45 20.03
CA ASP A 156 3.50 2.63 19.04
C ASP A 156 2.58 1.46 18.65
N LEU A 157 1.97 1.57 17.47
CA LEU A 157 0.98 0.62 16.95
C LEU A 157 1.44 -0.06 15.66
N ARG A 158 2.76 -0.12 15.42
CA ARG A 158 3.33 -0.68 14.19
C ARG A 158 2.99 -2.17 13.97
N ASN A 159 2.64 -2.89 15.04
CA ASN A 159 2.19 -4.29 14.97
C ASN A 159 0.67 -4.42 14.79
N GLU A 160 -0.07 -3.31 14.75
CA GLU A 160 -1.53 -3.26 14.71
C GLU A 160 -2.06 -2.47 13.50
N LEU A 161 -1.20 -2.21 12.52
CA LEU A 161 -1.54 -1.48 11.30
C LEU A 161 -2.72 -2.14 10.58
N ILE A 162 -3.54 -1.29 9.96
CA ILE A 162 -4.72 -1.68 9.21
C ILE A 162 -4.39 -1.53 7.72
N ASP A 163 -4.36 -2.65 7.01
CA ASP A 163 -4.14 -2.66 5.57
C ASP A 163 -5.38 -2.13 4.84
N ILE A 164 -5.20 -1.06 4.06
CA ILE A 164 -6.22 -0.45 3.21
C ILE A 164 -5.88 -0.55 1.73
N SER A 165 -4.80 -1.25 1.40
CA SER A 165 -4.40 -1.50 0.03
C SER A 165 -5.46 -2.35 -0.66
N THR A 166 -5.73 -2.06 -1.93
CA THR A 166 -6.46 -3.00 -2.77
C THR A 166 -5.52 -4.20 -2.98
N PRO A 167 -5.92 -5.44 -2.62
CA PRO A 167 -5.17 -6.62 -2.99
C PRO A 167 -4.88 -6.53 -4.46
N ILE A 168 -3.58 -6.58 -4.79
CA ILE A 168 -3.16 -6.78 -6.16
C ILE A 168 -3.80 -8.10 -6.55
N ASP A 169 -4.73 -8.05 -7.49
CA ASP A 169 -5.29 -9.26 -8.04
C ASP A 169 -4.13 -9.98 -8.72
N THR A 170 -3.55 -10.95 -8.02
CA THR A 170 -2.37 -11.67 -8.52
C THR A 170 -2.72 -12.39 -9.83
N THR A 171 -4.00 -12.63 -10.11
CA THR A 171 -4.45 -13.14 -11.41
C THR A 171 -4.38 -12.10 -12.54
N GLN A 172 -4.54 -10.80 -12.27
CA GLN A 172 -4.27 -9.74 -13.25
C GLN A 172 -2.78 -9.38 -13.36
N SER A 173 -2.00 -9.54 -12.27
CA SER A 173 -0.54 -9.44 -12.35
C SER A 173 0.07 -10.58 -13.19
N LEU A 174 -0.61 -11.72 -13.27
CA LEU A 174 -0.29 -12.82 -14.20
C LEU A 174 -0.76 -12.53 -15.65
N GLN A 175 -1.70 -11.61 -15.86
CA GLN A 175 -2.10 -11.17 -17.20
C GLN A 175 -1.24 -10.03 -17.75
N ASN A 176 -0.57 -9.26 -16.88
CA ASN A 176 0.35 -8.17 -17.30
C ASN A 176 1.81 -8.60 -17.45
N PHE A 177 2.13 -9.88 -17.24
CA PHE A 177 3.18 -10.46 -18.06
C PHE A 177 2.56 -10.74 -19.43
N ALA A 178 2.68 -9.79 -20.35
CA ALA A 178 2.79 -10.12 -21.77
C ALA A 178 4.11 -10.90 -22.00
N ALA A 179 4.32 -11.97 -21.22
CA ALA A 179 5.46 -12.83 -21.40
C ALA A 179 5.16 -13.62 -22.67
N THR A 180 6.01 -13.43 -23.67
CA THR A 180 5.85 -14.15 -24.92
C THR A 180 6.27 -15.60 -24.66
N GLU A 181 5.44 -16.56 -25.06
CA GLU A 181 5.79 -17.98 -24.93
C GLU A 181 7.01 -18.26 -25.80
N ILE A 182 7.99 -18.98 -25.24
CA ILE A 182 9.18 -19.45 -25.97
C ILE A 182 9.21 -20.97 -25.96
N HIS A 183 9.82 -21.54 -26.99
CA HIS A 183 9.91 -22.99 -27.13
C HIS A 183 11.18 -23.53 -26.49
N CYS A 184 11.03 -24.60 -25.70
CA CYS A 184 12.12 -25.40 -25.16
C CYS A 184 12.14 -26.77 -25.85
N PHE A 185 13.33 -27.24 -26.23
CA PHE A 185 13.51 -28.56 -26.85
C PHE A 185 14.86 -29.19 -26.48
N PRO A 186 14.95 -30.52 -26.32
CA PRO A 186 13.85 -31.48 -26.39
C PRO A 186 12.89 -31.34 -25.20
N ASN A 187 11.64 -31.72 -25.40
CA ASN A 187 10.62 -31.81 -24.34
C ASN A 187 9.76 -33.06 -24.60
N PRO A 188 9.84 -34.13 -23.79
CA PRO A 188 10.62 -34.24 -22.55
C PRO A 188 12.15 -34.19 -22.74
N ALA A 189 12.87 -33.70 -21.73
CA ALA A 189 14.32 -33.61 -21.69
C ALA A 189 14.92 -34.57 -20.66
N LYS A 190 16.17 -34.98 -20.90
CA LYS A 190 16.96 -35.81 -19.98
C LYS A 190 18.19 -35.06 -19.52
N ASP A 191 19.15 -34.88 -20.42
CA ASP A 191 20.45 -34.29 -20.08
C ASP A 191 20.49 -32.76 -20.24
N PHE A 192 19.72 -32.20 -21.17
CA PHE A 192 19.68 -30.76 -21.43
C PHE A 192 18.36 -30.31 -22.07
N ILE A 193 18.08 -29.00 -21.96
CA ILE A 193 17.12 -28.28 -22.79
C ILE A 193 17.82 -27.16 -23.56
N GLN A 194 17.32 -26.86 -24.76
CA GLN A 194 17.64 -25.66 -25.52
C GLN A 194 16.45 -24.71 -25.47
N VAL A 195 16.73 -23.45 -25.20
CA VAL A 195 15.74 -22.39 -25.11
C VAL A 195 15.94 -21.44 -26.29
N ALA A 196 14.94 -21.34 -27.17
CA ALA A 196 14.96 -20.44 -28.31
C ALA A 196 14.52 -19.04 -27.88
N ILE A 197 15.46 -18.09 -27.86
CA ILE A 197 15.20 -16.74 -27.37
C ILE A 197 15.15 -15.78 -28.58
N PRO A 198 14.01 -15.10 -28.81
CA PRO A 198 13.74 -14.44 -30.09
C PRO A 198 14.48 -13.11 -30.29
N LYS A 199 15.11 -12.56 -29.25
CA LYS A 199 15.83 -11.27 -29.31
C LYS A 199 17.17 -11.37 -28.58
N SER A 200 18.13 -10.60 -29.09
CA SER A 200 19.41 -10.40 -28.43
C SER A 200 19.26 -9.48 -27.22
N GLY A 201 20.03 -9.72 -26.17
CA GLY A 201 19.96 -8.92 -24.97
C GLY A 201 20.59 -9.59 -23.75
N LYS A 202 20.62 -8.83 -22.66
CA LYS A 202 20.90 -9.37 -21.33
C LYS A 202 19.58 -9.83 -20.73
N TYR A 203 19.56 -11.08 -20.29
CA TYR A 203 18.44 -11.72 -19.68
C TYR A 203 18.84 -12.34 -18.35
N TYR A 204 17.84 -12.50 -17.51
CA TYR A 204 17.95 -13.17 -16.25
C TYR A 204 17.00 -14.37 -16.28
N LEU A 205 17.52 -15.58 -16.11
CA LEU A 205 16.76 -16.83 -16.24
C LEU A 205 16.51 -17.46 -14.88
N GLU A 206 15.28 -17.90 -14.66
CA GLU A 206 14.87 -18.70 -13.51
C GLU A 206 14.15 -19.98 -13.96
N ILE A 207 14.44 -21.10 -13.31
CA ILE A 207 13.69 -22.35 -13.45
C ILE A 207 13.13 -22.73 -12.09
N HIS A 208 11.83 -23.00 -12.06
CA HIS A 208 11.10 -23.44 -10.89
C HIS A 208 10.50 -24.82 -11.11
N ASP A 209 10.37 -25.62 -10.06
CA ASP A 209 9.56 -26.83 -10.09
C ASP A 209 8.05 -26.50 -10.04
N ILE A 210 7.19 -27.54 -10.09
CA ILE A 210 5.73 -27.37 -10.05
C ILE A 210 5.22 -26.75 -8.73
N ASN A 211 6.01 -26.79 -7.65
CA ASN A 211 5.67 -26.21 -6.36
C ASN A 211 6.20 -24.77 -6.23
N GLY A 212 6.85 -24.22 -7.27
CA GLY A 212 7.45 -22.88 -7.25
C GLY A 212 8.81 -22.82 -6.57
N LYS A 213 9.44 -23.96 -6.27
CA LYS A 213 10.81 -23.97 -5.71
C LYS A 213 11.81 -23.61 -6.80
N LEU A 214 12.68 -22.64 -6.54
CA LEU A 214 13.76 -22.24 -7.43
C LEU A 214 14.80 -23.37 -7.55
N ILE A 215 15.06 -23.80 -8.78
CA ILE A 215 15.98 -24.89 -9.14
C ILE A 215 17.25 -24.33 -9.76
N LEU A 216 17.11 -23.36 -10.67
CA LEU A 216 18.23 -22.74 -11.36
C LEU A 216 17.99 -21.24 -11.52
N LYS A 217 19.04 -20.46 -11.31
CA LYS A 217 19.09 -19.02 -11.53
C LYS A 217 20.37 -18.68 -12.31
N LYS A 218 20.25 -17.99 -13.44
CA LYS A 218 21.40 -17.74 -14.33
C LYS A 218 21.25 -16.45 -15.14
N ASP A 219 22.30 -15.64 -15.16
CA ASP A 219 22.40 -14.51 -16.09
C ASP A 219 22.81 -14.99 -17.49
N LEU A 220 22.14 -14.47 -18.52
CA LEU A 220 22.38 -14.80 -19.92
C LEU A 220 22.64 -13.53 -20.71
N GLU A 221 23.73 -13.50 -21.47
CA GLU A 221 23.97 -12.47 -22.49
C GLU A 221 23.91 -13.14 -23.86
N LEU A 222 22.96 -12.72 -24.69
CA LEU A 222 22.72 -13.30 -26.01
C LEU A 222 23.03 -12.27 -27.10
N VAL A 223 23.80 -12.72 -28.09
CA VAL A 223 24.11 -11.98 -29.32
C VAL A 223 23.46 -12.73 -30.49
N GLY A 224 22.51 -12.10 -31.18
CA GLY A 224 21.67 -12.71 -32.24
C GLY A 224 20.39 -13.39 -31.73
N ASN A 225 19.73 -14.16 -32.61
CA ASN A 225 18.68 -15.12 -32.24
C ASN A 225 19.38 -16.37 -31.70
N GLY A 226 19.47 -16.50 -30.39
CA GLY A 226 20.31 -17.50 -29.74
C GLY A 226 19.52 -18.69 -29.21
N LEU A 227 20.10 -19.89 -29.37
CA LEU A 227 19.73 -21.07 -28.58
C LEU A 227 20.63 -21.12 -27.35
N ASN A 228 20.05 -21.09 -26.16
CA ASN A 228 20.80 -21.30 -24.92
C ASN A 228 20.61 -22.75 -24.45
N THR A 229 21.71 -23.46 -24.21
CA THR A 229 21.68 -24.83 -23.69
C THR A 229 21.81 -24.82 -22.17
N ILE A 230 20.86 -25.46 -21.50
CA ILE A 230 20.79 -25.60 -20.04
C ILE A 230 20.89 -27.09 -19.73
N ALA A 231 21.90 -27.47 -18.94
CA ALA A 231 22.02 -28.85 -18.47
C ALA A 231 20.92 -29.14 -17.43
N THR A 232 20.21 -30.24 -17.61
CA THR A 232 19.10 -30.68 -16.74
C THR A 232 19.36 -32.02 -16.08
N LYS A 233 20.56 -32.59 -16.26
CA LYS A 233 20.93 -33.91 -15.73
C LYS A 233 20.74 -34.07 -14.21
N ASP A 234 20.90 -32.98 -13.46
CA ASP A 234 20.79 -32.97 -12.00
C ASP A 234 19.36 -32.62 -11.52
N PHE A 235 18.42 -32.41 -12.45
CA PHE A 235 17.03 -32.10 -12.11
C PHE A 235 16.28 -33.40 -11.85
N ALA A 236 15.41 -33.41 -10.84
CA ALA A 236 14.54 -34.55 -10.60
C ALA A 236 13.51 -34.69 -11.75
N ALA A 237 13.03 -35.90 -12.01
CA ALA A 237 11.93 -36.09 -12.97
C ALA A 237 10.69 -35.28 -12.53
N GLY A 238 10.07 -34.57 -13.46
CA GLY A 238 8.95 -33.68 -13.15
C GLY A 238 8.71 -32.56 -14.16
N ILE A 239 7.72 -31.72 -13.85
CA ILE A 239 7.35 -30.55 -14.67
C ILE A 239 8.05 -29.32 -14.10
N TYR A 240 8.66 -28.54 -14.99
CA TYR A 240 9.38 -27.32 -14.66
C TYR A 240 8.82 -26.13 -15.44
N GLN A 241 8.89 -24.96 -14.80
CA GLN A 241 8.57 -23.67 -15.39
C GLN A 241 9.85 -22.87 -15.57
N LEU A 242 10.08 -22.38 -16.78
CA LEU A 242 11.18 -21.50 -17.13
C LEU A 242 10.65 -20.09 -17.32
N GLN A 243 11.32 -19.13 -16.68
CA GLN A 243 11.05 -17.70 -16.83
C GLN A 243 12.32 -16.99 -17.26
N LEU A 244 12.20 -16.12 -18.24
CA LEU A 244 13.29 -15.29 -18.74
C LEU A 244 12.90 -13.83 -18.59
N PHE A 245 13.65 -13.08 -17.81
CA PHE A 245 13.40 -11.68 -17.53
C PHE A 245 14.34 -10.81 -18.36
N GLY A 246 13.78 -9.98 -19.24
CA GLY A 246 14.52 -9.02 -20.05
C GLY A 246 14.23 -7.59 -19.61
N LYS A 247 14.96 -6.62 -20.20
CA LYS A 247 14.75 -5.19 -19.89
C LYS A 247 13.38 -4.67 -20.34
N THR A 248 12.85 -5.22 -21.43
CA THR A 248 11.60 -4.76 -22.07
C THR A 248 10.57 -5.86 -22.23
N GLU A 249 11.00 -7.11 -22.35
CA GLU A 249 10.15 -8.27 -22.59
C GLU A 249 10.58 -9.41 -21.69
N ASN A 250 9.58 -10.11 -21.16
CA ASN A 250 9.77 -11.34 -20.41
C ASN A 250 9.28 -12.49 -21.28
N TYR A 251 9.78 -13.70 -21.02
CA TYR A 251 9.38 -14.90 -21.72
C TYR A 251 9.15 -16.03 -20.74
N TYR A 252 8.32 -17.00 -21.13
CA TYR A 252 8.07 -18.18 -20.32
C TYR A 252 7.98 -19.44 -21.17
N ALA A 253 8.32 -20.58 -20.55
CA ALA A 253 8.15 -21.89 -21.14
C ALA A 253 7.88 -22.94 -20.07
N ARG A 254 7.33 -24.08 -20.48
CA ARG A 254 7.18 -25.28 -19.65
C ARG A 254 7.83 -26.47 -20.32
N PHE A 255 8.53 -27.28 -19.54
CA PHE A 255 9.15 -28.51 -20.03
C PHE A 255 9.07 -29.62 -18.98
N VAL A 256 9.21 -30.85 -19.45
CA VAL A 256 9.16 -32.07 -18.64
C VAL A 256 10.55 -32.68 -18.62
N ILE A 257 10.99 -33.14 -17.44
CA ILE A 257 12.18 -33.98 -17.28
C ILE A 257 11.73 -35.41 -16.98
N ASP A 258 12.27 -36.36 -17.76
CA ASP A 258 12.07 -37.81 -17.61
C ASP A 258 13.19 -38.47 -16.80
#